data_AF-A0A849G2I9-F1
#
_entry.id   AF-A0A849G2I9-F1
#
_cell.length_a   1.000
_cell.length_b   1.000
_cell.length_c   1.000
_cell.angle_alpha   90.00
_cell.angle_beta   90.00
_cell.angle_gamma   90.00
#
_symmetry.space_group_name_H-M   'P 1'
#
loop_
_entity.id
_entity.type
_entity.pdbx_description
1 polymer ?
#
loop_
_entity_poly.entity_id
_entity_poly.type
_entity_poly.pdbx_seq_one_letter_code
_entity_poly.pdbx_strand_id
1 'polypeptide(L)' 'YRTRDEVQKMREERDAIEQVRKRLLDGDATEDELKAIDKEIKDVVNEAAEYSKESPEPALDQLWTDIYVDGTAPQNA' A
#
# COMPACT_ATOMS: atom_id res chain seq x y z
N TYR A 1 6.95 -23.74 0.40
CA TYR A 1 7.79 -23.70 -0.82
C TYR A 1 9.12 -22.97 -0.62
N ARG A 2 9.31 -22.17 0.46
CA ARG A 2 10.59 -21.63 0.94
C ARG A 2 10.65 -21.66 2.47
N THR A 3 11.84 -21.56 3.07
CA THR A 3 12.01 -21.57 4.53
C THR A 3 11.81 -20.18 5.13
N ARG A 4 11.48 -20.13 6.43
CA ARG A 4 11.39 -18.86 7.17
C ARG A 4 12.75 -18.17 7.26
N ASP A 5 13.81 -18.96 7.46
CA ASP A 5 15.19 -18.47 7.58
C ASP A 5 15.65 -17.76 6.29
N GLU A 6 15.28 -18.28 5.12
CA GLU A 6 15.60 -17.62 3.84
C GLU A 6 14.93 -16.23 3.74
N VAL A 7 13.65 -16.15 4.09
CA VAL A 7 12.89 -14.89 4.05
C VAL A 7 13.48 -13.88 5.03
N GLN A 8 13.83 -14.33 6.23
CA GLN A 8 14.45 -13.48 7.24
C GLN A 8 15.82 -12.96 6.79
N LYS A 9 16.67 -13.85 6.24
CA LYS A 9 17.98 -13.45 5.70
C LYS A 9 17.84 -12.42 4.58
N MET A 10 16.88 -12.58 3.68
CA MET A 10 16.63 -11.59 2.63
C MET A 10 16.26 -10.24 3.24
N ARG A 11 15.32 -10.22 4.20
CA ARG A 11 14.90 -8.98 4.86
C ARG A 11 16.05 -8.31 5.62
N GLU A 12 16.94 -9.07 6.26
CA GLU A 12 18.06 -8.49 7.00
C GLU A 12 19.17 -7.95 6.09
N GLU A 13 19.49 -8.66 5.00
CA GLU A 13 20.63 -8.34 4.14
C GLU A 13 20.28 -7.50 2.90
N ARG A 14 19.02 -7.56 2.44
CA ARG A 14 18.59 -7.06 1.12
C ARG A 14 17.30 -6.25 1.15
N ASP A 15 16.90 -5.74 2.31
CA ASP A 15 15.79 -4.79 2.40
C ASP A 15 16.14 -3.47 1.69
N ALA A 16 15.26 -3.05 0.78
CA ALA A 16 15.46 -1.86 -0.03
C ALA A 16 15.26 -0.56 0.78
N ILE A 17 14.34 -0.57 1.75
CA ILE A 17 14.06 0.58 2.62
C ILE A 17 15.25 0.82 3.53
N GLU A 18 15.83 -0.23 4.12
CA GLU A 18 17.04 -0.12 4.95
C GLU A 18 18.26 0.33 4.14
N GLN A 19 18.41 -0.13 2.91
CA GLN A 19 19.49 0.36 2.03
C GLN A 19 19.34 1.85 1.70
N VAL A 20 18.11 2.31 1.43
CA VAL A 20 17.85 3.73 1.17
C VAL A 20 18.02 4.55 2.45
N ARG A 21 17.50 4.10 3.60
CA ARG A 21 17.70 4.73 4.91
C ARG A 21 19.17 4.99 5.17
N LYS A 22 20.03 3.98 5.01
CA LYS A 22 21.49 4.14 5.18
C LYS A 22 22.06 5.21 4.27
N ARG A 23 21.72 5.19 2.97
CA ARG A 23 22.18 6.21 2.01
C ARG A 23 21.72 7.63 2.36
N LEU A 24 20.52 7.77 2.92
CA LEU A 24 19.99 9.07 3.35
C LEU A 24 20.72 9.59 4.60
N LEU A 25 20.97 8.69 5.58
CA LEU A 25 21.74 9.01 6.80
C LEU A 25 23.21 9.28 6.53
N ASP A 26 23.81 8.64 5.52
CA ASP A 26 25.16 8.93 5.04
C ASP A 26 25.24 10.29 4.33
N GLY A 27 24.09 10.84 3.91
CA GLY A 27 23.95 12.18 3.36
C GLY A 27 23.55 13.20 4.42
N ASP A 28 22.58 14.06 4.08
CA ASP A 28 22.17 15.18 4.93
C ASP A 28 20.90 14.88 5.75
N ALA A 29 20.34 13.67 5.67
CA ALA A 29 19.12 13.33 6.41
C ALA A 29 19.44 12.93 7.85
N THR A 30 18.55 13.29 8.77
CA THR A 30 18.64 12.92 10.18
C THR A 30 17.74 11.75 10.53
N GLU A 31 18.10 11.01 11.58
CA GLU A 31 17.29 9.90 12.09
C GLU A 31 15.89 10.37 12.54
N ASP A 32 15.77 11.60 13.03
CA ASP A 32 14.50 12.17 13.46
C ASP A 32 13.57 12.51 12.29
N GLU A 33 14.12 13.01 11.17
CA GLU A 33 13.35 13.23 9.94
C GLU A 33 12.82 11.90 9.37
N LEU A 34 13.66 10.86 9.34
CA LEU A 34 13.23 9.55 8.86
C LEU A 34 12.15 8.93 9.75
N LYS A 35 12.28 9.09 11.08
CA LYS A 35 11.23 8.65 12.03
C LYS A 35 9.93 9.45 11.89
N ALA A 36 10.01 10.74 11.58
CA ALA A 36 8.83 11.55 11.32
C ALA A 36 8.07 11.04 10.09
N ILE A 37 8.78 10.71 9.01
CA ILE A 37 8.20 10.10 7.80
C ILE A 37 7.57 8.74 8.13
N ASP A 38 8.27 7.86 8.87
CA ASP A 38 7.71 6.56 9.26
C ASP A 38 6.42 6.69 10.07
N LYS A 39 6.34 7.72 10.92
CA LYS A 39 5.14 8.00 11.72
C LYS A 39 3.99 8.47 10.83
N GLU A 40 4.25 9.43 9.95
CA GLU A 40 3.25 9.95 9.01
C GLU A 40 2.68 8.81 8.14
N ILE A 41 3.53 7.96 7.58
CA ILE A 41 3.10 6.82 6.77
C ILE A 41 2.25 5.84 7.59
N LYS A 42 2.62 5.56 8.84
CA LYS A 42 1.81 4.70 9.72
C LYS A 42 0.43 5.30 9.96
N ASP A 43 0.35 6.60 10.20
CA ASP A 43 -0.91 7.29 10.44
C ASP A 43 -1.81 7.20 9.18
N VAL A 44 -1.26 7.45 7.98
CA VAL A 44 -1.98 7.30 6.70
C VAL A 44 -2.47 5.87 6.48
N VAL A 45 -1.63 4.86 6.72
CA VAL A 45 -2.02 3.46 6.54
C VAL A 45 -3.10 3.05 7.53
N ASN A 46 -3.01 3.49 8.78
CA ASN A 46 -4.03 3.21 9.79
C ASN A 46 -5.37 3.85 9.42
N GLU A 47 -5.37 5.12 9.01
CA GLU A 47 -6.57 5.81 8.54
C GLU A 47 -7.22 5.09 7.35
N ALA A 48 -6.42 4.71 6.35
CA ALA A 48 -6.90 3.95 5.20
C ALA A 48 -7.46 2.56 5.59
N ALA A 49 -6.83 1.90 6.57
CA ALA A 49 -7.29 0.61 7.08
C ALA A 49 -8.62 0.72 7.83
N GLU A 50 -8.79 1.74 8.68
CA GLU A 50 -10.06 1.99 9.37
C GLU A 50 -11.16 2.36 8.38
N TYR A 51 -10.89 3.29 7.45
CA TYR A 51 -11.83 3.60 6.37
C TYR A 51 -12.27 2.35 5.59
N SER A 52 -11.33 1.47 5.26
CA SER A 52 -11.64 0.24 4.52
C SER A 52 -12.50 -0.75 5.32
N LYS A 53 -12.40 -0.76 6.65
CA LYS A 53 -13.24 -1.61 7.53
C LYS A 53 -14.63 -1.02 7.73
N GLU A 54 -14.72 0.30 7.81
CA GLU A 54 -15.98 1.02 8.00
C GLU A 54 -16.76 1.19 6.69
N SER A 55 -16.07 1.09 5.55
CA SER A 55 -16.69 1.18 4.23
C SER A 55 -17.78 0.12 4.09
N PRO A 56 -19.03 0.51 3.79
CA PRO A 56 -20.10 -0.44 3.57
C PRO A 56 -19.82 -1.29 2.33
N GLU A 57 -20.42 -2.47 2.28
CA GLU A 57 -20.45 -3.25 1.05
C GLU A 57 -21.20 -2.49 -0.06
N PRO A 58 -20.82 -2.66 -1.34
CA PRO A 58 -21.57 -2.10 -2.45
C PRO A 58 -23.02 -2.59 -2.44
N ALA A 59 -23.94 -1.71 -2.84
CA ALA A 59 -25.35 -2.08 -2.99
C ALA A 59 -25.53 -3.12 -4.11
N LEU A 60 -26.56 -3.97 -3.99
CA LEU A 60 -26.77 -5.11 -4.92
C LEU A 60 -26.98 -4.67 -6.38
N ASP A 61 -27.53 -3.49 -6.60
CA ASP A 61 -27.72 -2.90 -7.92
C ASP A 61 -26.39 -2.54 -8.62
N GLN A 62 -25.32 -2.28 -7.86
CA GLN A 62 -23.96 -2.09 -8.38
C GLN A 62 -23.35 -3.37 -8.97
N LEU A 63 -23.97 -4.55 -8.77
CA LEU A 63 -23.48 -5.78 -9.38
C LEU A 63 -23.50 -5.75 -10.91
N TRP A 64 -24.42 -4.97 -11.50
CA TRP A 64 -24.68 -4.93 -12.94
C TRP A 64 -24.21 -3.64 -13.60
N THR A 65 -23.58 -2.74 -12.86
CA THR A 65 -23.00 -1.50 -13.39
C THR A 65 -21.61 -1.78 -14.00
N ASP A 66 -21.07 -0.81 -14.73
CA ASP A 66 -19.71 -0.85 -15.34
C ASP A 66 -19.43 -2.02 -16.33
N ILE A 67 -20.48 -2.61 -16.92
CA ILE A 67 -20.33 -3.66 -17.96
C ILE A 67 -19.90 -3.07 -19.31
N TYR A 68 -20.45 -1.92 -19.69
CA TYR A 68 -20.08 -1.17 -20.89
C TYR A 68 -19.69 0.25 -20.52
N VAL A 69 -18.67 0.78 -21.19
CA VAL A 69 -18.36 2.21 -21.12
C VAL A 69 -19.49 2.99 -21.81
N ASP A 70 -19.83 4.16 -21.30
CA ASP A 70 -20.88 5.03 -21.87
C ASP A 70 -20.76 5.14 -23.40
N GLY A 71 -21.86 4.83 -24.09
CA GLY A 71 -21.95 4.88 -25.55
C GLY A 71 -21.43 3.63 -26.29
N THR A 72 -20.94 2.62 -25.58
CA THR A 72 -20.53 1.32 -26.18
C THR A 72 -21.53 0.18 -25.95
N ALA A 73 -22.60 0.46 -25.20
CA ALA A 73 -23.68 -0.49 -25.00
C ALA A 73 -24.35 -0.86 -26.34
N PRO A 74 -24.59 -2.16 -26.62
CA PRO A 74 -25.29 -2.57 -27.82
C PRO A 74 -26.71 -1.99 -27.81
N GLN A 75 -27.14 -1.45 -28.95
CA GLN A 75 -28.41 -0.71 -29.10
C GLN A 75 -29.70 -1.56 -28.88
N ASN A 76 -29.57 -2.84 -28.51
CA ASN A 76 -30.66 -3.80 -28.35
C ASN A 76 -30.52 -4.65 -27.07
N ALA A 77 -30.02 -4.07 -25.97
CA ALA A 77 -30.07 -4.71 -24.65
C ALA A 77 -31.40 -4.41 -23.94
#